data_AF-A0AAJ6YGS6-F1
#
_entry.id   AF-A0AAJ6YGS6-F1
#
_cell.length_a   1.000
_cell.length_b   1.000
_cell.length_c   1.000
_cell.angle_alpha   90.00
_cell.angle_beta   90.00
_cell.angle_gamma   90.00
#
_symmetry.space_group_name_H-M   'P 1'
#
loop_
_entity.id
_entity.type
_entity.pdbx_description
1 polymer ?
#
loop_
_entity_poly.entity_id
_entity_poly.type
_entity_poly.pdbx_seq_one_letter_code
_entity_poly.pdbx_strand_id
1 'polypeptide(L)'
;MLKSRRRENNSRDCGRNEALGRDLERIIKESGVESCSARRSRRAASLVKRVRDHAQRQAGIIVVMDMVISNLQQQRQLTEQLRREAAVKRVSVSKAVEDLMKYIVEHEQEDCLLVGFSSQKSNPFREKSSCSIL
;
A
#
# COMPACT_ATOMS: atom_id res chain seq x y z
N MET A 1 4.70 -41.71 81.84
CA MET A 1 5.28 -40.48 81.26
C MET A 1 5.47 -40.66 79.77
N LEU A 2 5.36 -39.56 79.03
CA LEU A 2 5.18 -39.43 77.59
C LEU A 2 6.37 -39.87 76.70
N LYS A 3 5.99 -40.06 75.42
CA LYS A 3 6.73 -39.86 74.16
C LYS A 3 7.66 -40.98 73.70
N SER A 4 7.22 -41.71 72.67
CA SER A 4 7.98 -41.90 71.43
C SER A 4 7.14 -42.57 70.33
N ARG A 5 7.40 -42.17 69.08
CA ARG A 5 6.97 -42.76 67.79
C ARG A 5 5.62 -42.34 67.20
N ARG A 6 5.63 -41.16 66.56
CA ARG A 6 4.77 -40.91 65.38
C ARG A 6 5.47 -39.97 64.38
N ARG A 7 6.55 -40.50 63.80
CA ARG A 7 7.12 -40.21 62.46
C ARG A 7 7.62 -41.61 62.06
N GLU A 8 7.34 -42.22 60.93
CA GLU A 8 7.09 -41.79 59.56
C GLU A 8 6.14 -42.84 58.95
N ASN A 9 5.06 -42.45 58.29
CA ASN A 9 4.32 -43.38 57.42
C ASN A 9 3.56 -42.58 56.35
N ASN A 10 4.25 -41.66 55.68
CA ASN A 10 3.67 -40.92 54.55
C ASN A 10 4.63 -40.79 53.36
N SER A 11 5.42 -41.84 53.09
CA SER A 11 6.40 -41.81 52.00
C SER A 11 6.52 -43.10 51.20
N ARG A 12 5.58 -44.05 51.32
CA ARG A 12 5.68 -45.36 50.64
C ARG A 12 4.66 -45.61 49.53
N ASP A 13 3.85 -44.62 49.15
CA ASP A 13 2.87 -44.77 48.06
C ASP A 13 3.19 -43.95 46.80
N CYS A 14 4.35 -43.29 46.75
CA CYS A 14 4.82 -42.57 45.56
C CYS A 14 5.49 -43.48 44.51
N GLY A 15 6.00 -44.66 44.88
CA GLY A 15 6.81 -45.49 43.98
C GLY A 15 6.03 -46.42 43.03
N ARG A 16 4.82 -46.85 43.40
CA ARG A 16 4.02 -47.78 42.56
C ARG A 16 3.27 -47.07 41.44
N ASN A 17 2.75 -45.87 41.71
CA ASN A 17 2.05 -45.07 40.71
C ASN A 17 2.99 -44.56 39.61
N GLU A 18 4.25 -44.26 39.93
CA GLU A 18 5.26 -43.93 38.90
C GLU A 18 5.67 -45.14 38.05
N ALA A 19 5.75 -46.34 38.63
CA ALA A 19 6.09 -47.55 37.88
C ALA A 19 5.00 -47.91 36.87
N LEU A 20 3.73 -47.85 37.29
CA LEU A 20 2.58 -48.07 36.40
C LEU A 20 2.46 -46.98 35.32
N GLY A 21 2.78 -45.72 35.63
CA GLY A 21 2.84 -44.64 34.64
C GLY A 21 3.94 -44.84 33.59
N ARG A 22 5.14 -45.28 34.01
CA ARG A 22 6.25 -45.60 33.10
C ARG A 22 5.97 -46.83 32.24
N ASP A 23 5.29 -47.84 32.76
CA ASP A 23 4.90 -49.02 31.99
C ASP A 23 3.78 -48.72 30.99
N LEU A 24 2.83 -47.86 31.34
CA LEU A 24 1.80 -47.40 30.39
C LEU A 24 2.42 -46.57 29.25
N GLU A 25 3.37 -45.66 29.54
CA GLU A 25 4.15 -44.95 28.51
C GLU A 25 4.97 -45.88 27.63
N ARG A 26 5.50 -46.98 28.19
CA ARG A 26 6.28 -47.98 27.43
C ARG A 26 5.37 -48.79 26.50
N ILE A 27 4.20 -49.20 26.96
CA ILE A 27 3.18 -49.88 26.15
C ILE A 27 2.67 -48.97 25.03
N ILE A 28 2.47 -47.68 25.29
CA ILE A 28 2.06 -46.68 24.27
C ILE A 28 3.16 -46.49 23.21
N LYS A 29 4.44 -46.55 23.60
CA LYS A 29 5.60 -46.52 22.68
C LYS A 29 5.77 -47.81 21.87
N GLU A 30 5.56 -48.98 22.49
CA GLU A 30 5.69 -50.31 21.85
C GLU A 30 4.50 -50.67 20.96
N SER A 31 3.29 -50.19 21.26
CA SER A 31 2.09 -50.37 20.43
C SER A 31 2.13 -49.58 19.10
N GLY A 32 3.23 -48.84 18.82
CA GLY A 32 3.48 -48.18 17.54
C GLY A 32 2.53 -47.00 17.24
N VAL A 33 1.62 -46.67 18.17
CA VAL A 33 0.58 -45.67 17.98
C VAL A 33 1.18 -44.26 17.90
N GLU A 34 2.20 -43.95 18.71
CA GLU A 34 2.94 -42.68 18.63
C GLU A 34 3.71 -42.54 17.32
N SER A 35 4.35 -43.61 16.84
CA SER A 35 5.13 -43.57 15.61
C SER A 35 4.25 -43.57 14.35
N CYS A 36 3.02 -44.12 14.43
CA CYS A 36 2.00 -44.02 13.39
C CYS A 36 1.31 -42.64 13.38
N SER A 37 1.00 -42.08 14.56
CA SER A 37 0.50 -40.71 14.74
C SER A 37 1.52 -39.66 14.26
N ALA A 38 2.79 -39.80 14.64
CA ALA A 38 3.86 -38.92 14.19
C ALA A 38 4.17 -39.06 12.69
N ARG A 39 4.05 -40.26 12.09
CA ARG A 39 4.17 -40.44 10.63
C ARG A 39 2.99 -39.81 9.88
N ARG A 40 1.75 -39.94 10.38
CA ARG A 40 0.57 -39.25 9.83
C ARG A 40 0.72 -37.73 9.94
N SER A 41 1.19 -37.24 11.08
CA SER A 41 1.48 -35.81 11.31
C SER A 41 2.56 -35.27 10.36
N ARG A 42 3.68 -36.00 10.18
CA ARG A 42 4.72 -35.64 9.20
C ARG A 42 4.23 -35.65 7.75
N ARG A 43 3.41 -36.65 7.37
CA ARG A 43 2.80 -36.71 6.03
C ARG A 43 1.83 -35.53 5.80
N ALA A 44 0.97 -35.23 6.77
CA ALA A 44 0.07 -34.08 6.73
C ALA A 44 0.87 -32.76 6.62
N ALA A 45 1.91 -32.58 7.43
CA ALA A 45 2.80 -31.41 7.36
C ALA A 45 3.49 -31.29 5.99
N SER A 46 3.92 -32.40 5.39
CA SER A 46 4.55 -32.41 4.05
C SER A 46 3.56 -32.04 2.93
N LEU A 47 2.28 -32.40 3.08
CA LEU A 47 1.23 -32.03 2.15
C LEU A 47 0.89 -30.55 2.30
N VAL A 48 0.73 -30.06 3.53
CA VAL A 48 0.50 -28.64 3.82
C VAL A 48 1.64 -27.78 3.30
N LYS A 49 2.90 -28.22 3.47
CA LYS A 49 4.07 -27.52 2.91
C LYS A 49 4.03 -27.46 1.38
N ARG A 50 3.73 -28.57 0.70
CA ARG A 50 3.60 -28.60 -0.77
C ARG A 50 2.46 -27.73 -1.29
N VAL A 51 1.31 -27.72 -0.62
CA VAL A 51 0.18 -26.86 -0.96
C VAL A 51 0.54 -25.38 -0.78
N ARG A 52 1.24 -25.03 0.30
CA ARG A 52 1.73 -23.66 0.53
C ARG A 52 2.77 -23.25 -0.52
N ASP A 53 3.72 -24.12 -0.85
CA ASP A 53 4.75 -23.83 -1.87
C ASP A 53 4.10 -23.65 -3.26
N HIS A 54 3.08 -24.45 -3.59
CA HIS A 54 2.31 -24.28 -4.82
C HIS A 54 1.49 -22.99 -4.83
N ALA A 55 0.83 -22.65 -3.72
CA ALA A 55 0.11 -21.40 -3.56
C ALA A 55 1.03 -20.17 -3.64
N GLN A 56 2.24 -20.24 -3.07
CA GLN A 56 3.24 -19.17 -3.19
C GLN A 56 3.78 -19.02 -4.62
N ARG A 57 3.97 -20.13 -5.35
CA ARG A 57 4.33 -20.08 -6.79
C ARG A 57 3.22 -19.46 -7.64
N GLN A 58 1.96 -19.80 -7.35
CA GLN A 58 0.81 -19.20 -8.03
C GLN A 58 0.64 -17.72 -7.66
N ALA A 59 0.92 -17.33 -6.41
CA ALA A 59 0.84 -15.93 -5.97
C ALA A 59 1.72 -15.03 -6.84
N GLY A 60 2.97 -15.42 -7.10
CA GLY A 60 3.88 -14.66 -7.98
C GLY A 60 3.32 -14.47 -9.40
N ILE A 61 2.72 -15.52 -9.99
CA ILE A 61 2.09 -15.44 -11.31
C ILE A 61 0.87 -14.50 -11.30
N ILE A 62 0.05 -14.56 -10.23
CA ILE A 62 -1.12 -13.69 -10.05
C ILE A 62 -0.68 -12.23 -9.97
N VAL A 63 0.32 -11.89 -9.15
CA VAL A 63 0.80 -10.51 -9.02
C VAL A 63 1.33 -9.96 -10.35
N VAL A 64 2.06 -10.78 -11.10
CA VAL A 64 2.58 -10.38 -12.43
C VAL A 64 1.43 -10.18 -13.42
N MET A 65 0.44 -11.09 -13.44
CA MET A 65 -0.74 -10.94 -14.29
C MET A 65 -1.52 -9.66 -13.96
N ASP A 66 -1.75 -9.36 -12.68
CA ASP A 66 -2.46 -8.16 -12.23
C ASP A 66 -1.70 -6.88 -12.60
N MET A 67 -0.37 -6.90 -12.47
CA MET A 67 0.47 -5.78 -12.89
C MET A 67 0.40 -5.58 -14.42
N VAL A 68 0.45 -6.65 -15.21
CA VAL A 68 0.30 -6.57 -16.67
C VAL A 68 -1.08 -6.06 -17.07
N ILE A 69 -2.16 -6.54 -16.43
CA ILE A 69 -3.52 -6.08 -16.69
C ILE A 69 -3.65 -4.59 -16.37
N SER A 70 -3.12 -4.14 -15.24
CA SER A 70 -3.13 -2.73 -14.83
C SER A 70 -2.37 -1.85 -15.82
N ASN A 71 -1.18 -2.27 -16.25
CA ASN A 71 -0.40 -1.56 -17.27
C ASN A 71 -1.13 -1.48 -18.62
N LEU A 72 -1.77 -2.58 -19.05
CA LEU A 72 -2.56 -2.59 -20.29
C LEU A 72 -3.76 -1.64 -20.21
N GLN A 73 -4.43 -1.57 -19.05
CA GLN A 73 -5.53 -0.63 -18.84
C GLN A 73 -5.04 0.82 -18.91
N GLN A 74 -3.91 1.13 -18.26
CA GLN A 74 -3.29 2.46 -18.33
C GLN A 74 -2.92 2.83 -19.77
N GLN A 75 -2.28 1.92 -20.51
CA GLN A 75 -1.91 2.16 -21.91
C GLN A 75 -3.13 2.40 -22.79
N ARG A 76 -4.23 1.67 -22.57
CA ARG A 76 -5.49 1.90 -23.29
C ARG A 76 -6.06 3.28 -23.00
N GLN A 77 -6.08 3.70 -21.74
CA GLN A 77 -6.54 5.03 -21.34
C GLN A 77 -5.70 6.14 -21.99
N LEU A 78 -4.37 6.00 -21.95
CA LEU A 78 -3.45 6.94 -22.58
C LEU A 78 -3.64 7.00 -24.10
N THR A 79 -3.82 5.85 -24.74
CA THR A 79 -4.06 5.79 -26.19
C THR A 79 -5.37 6.49 -26.56
N GLU A 80 -6.44 6.29 -25.77
CA GLU A 80 -7.71 6.97 -25.97
C GLU A 80 -7.59 8.49 -25.78
N GLN A 81 -6.82 8.94 -24.78
CA GLN A 81 -6.51 10.36 -24.59
C GLN A 81 -5.77 10.94 -25.80
N LEU A 82 -4.70 10.28 -26.25
CA LEU A 82 -3.90 10.72 -27.40
C LEU A 82 -4.74 10.76 -28.69
N ARG A 83 -5.67 9.82 -28.88
CA ARG A 83 -6.62 9.85 -30.01
C ARG A 83 -7.51 11.09 -29.97
N ARG A 84 -8.00 11.47 -28.79
CA ARG A 84 -8.80 12.70 -28.62
C ARG A 84 -7.99 13.95 -28.90
N GLU A 85 -6.75 14.02 -28.40
CA GLU A 85 -5.85 15.16 -28.62
C GLU A 85 -5.43 15.29 -30.10
N ALA A 86 -5.18 14.17 -30.77
CA ALA A 86 -4.86 14.14 -32.19
C ALA A 86 -6.04 14.57 -33.08
N ALA A 87 -7.27 14.38 -32.62
CA ALA A 87 -8.49 14.81 -33.32
C ALA A 87 -8.77 16.31 -33.21
N VAL A 88 -8.02 17.07 -32.39
CA VAL A 88 -8.18 18.51 -32.25
C VAL A 88 -7.76 19.21 -33.56
N LYS A 89 -8.68 19.98 -34.13
CA LYS A 89 -8.42 20.78 -35.33
C LYS A 89 -7.45 21.91 -34.99
N ARG A 90 -6.30 21.94 -35.68
CA ARG A 90 -5.29 22.99 -35.54
C ARG A 90 -5.55 24.11 -36.55
N VAL A 91 -5.24 25.34 -36.16
CA VAL A 91 -5.17 26.50 -37.05
C VAL A 91 -3.73 26.72 -37.49
N SER A 92 -3.52 27.38 -38.64
CA SER A 92 -2.16 27.73 -39.08
C SER A 92 -1.55 28.74 -38.11
N VAL A 93 -0.25 28.60 -37.85
CA VAL A 93 0.46 29.50 -36.94
C VAL A 93 0.39 30.94 -37.43
N SER A 94 0.53 31.16 -38.74
CA SER A 94 0.39 32.49 -39.35
C SER A 94 -0.95 33.15 -39.02
N LYS A 95 -2.07 32.41 -39.15
CA LYS A 95 -3.40 32.93 -38.83
C LYS A 95 -3.57 33.20 -37.33
N ALA A 96 -3.08 32.30 -36.48
CA ALA A 96 -3.14 32.52 -35.03
C ALA A 96 -2.34 33.77 -34.61
N VAL A 97 -1.21 34.03 -35.25
CA VAL A 97 -0.40 35.24 -35.00
C VAL A 97 -1.13 36.49 -35.48
N GLU A 98 -1.77 36.47 -36.65
CA GLU A 98 -2.61 37.58 -37.13
C GLU A 98 -3.75 37.89 -36.16
N ASP A 99 -4.46 36.86 -35.67
CA ASP A 99 -5.54 37.01 -34.70
C ASP A 99 -5.03 37.60 -33.37
N LEU A 100 -3.86 37.16 -32.89
CA LEU A 100 -3.21 37.72 -31.70
C LEU A 100 -2.80 39.18 -31.90
N MET A 101 -2.17 39.52 -33.02
CA MET A 101 -1.78 40.90 -33.33
C MET A 101 -2.99 41.82 -33.39
N LYS A 102 -4.06 41.35 -34.04
CA LYS A 102 -5.31 42.09 -34.11
C LYS A 102 -5.88 42.35 -32.72
N TYR A 103 -5.92 41.33 -31.86
CA TYR A 103 -6.41 41.48 -30.49
C TYR A 103 -5.59 42.50 -29.69
N ILE A 104 -4.26 42.45 -29.82
CA ILE A 104 -3.35 43.40 -29.14
C ILE A 104 -3.62 44.82 -29.62
N VAL A 105 -3.67 45.07 -30.93
CA VAL A 105 -3.91 46.41 -31.49
C VAL A 105 -5.29 46.96 -31.09
N GLU A 106 -6.31 46.11 -31.00
CA GLU A 106 -7.65 46.53 -30.56
C GLU A 106 -7.68 46.98 -29.08
N HIS A 107 -6.84 46.39 -28.22
CA HIS A 107 -6.85 46.64 -26.77
C HIS A 107 -5.65 47.47 -26.28
N GLU A 108 -4.71 47.83 -27.16
CA GLU A 108 -3.48 48.55 -26.78
C GLU A 108 -3.78 49.91 -26.14
N GLN A 109 -4.86 50.57 -26.55
CA GLN A 109 -5.27 51.88 -26.03
C GLN A 109 -5.91 51.80 -24.64
N GLU A 110 -6.45 50.64 -24.28
CA GLU A 110 -7.03 50.39 -22.95
C GLU A 110 -5.97 49.93 -21.95
N ASP A 111 -4.82 49.47 -22.44
CA ASP A 111 -3.70 49.06 -21.62
C ASP A 111 -2.97 50.28 -21.01
N CYS A 112 -3.33 50.56 -19.76
CA CYS A 112 -2.73 51.62 -18.96
C CYS A 112 -1.22 51.43 -18.70
N LEU A 113 -0.67 50.23 -18.88
CA LEU A 113 0.76 49.97 -18.77
C LEU A 113 1.51 50.29 -20.05
N LEU A 114 0.84 50.22 -21.20
CA LEU A 114 1.43 50.51 -22.50
C LEU A 114 1.34 52.00 -22.86
N VAL A 115 0.13 52.57 -22.81
CA VAL A 115 -0.12 53.98 -23.19
C VAL A 115 0.09 54.94 -22.01
N GLY A 116 0.09 54.41 -20.78
CA GLY A 116 0.11 55.21 -19.56
C GLY A 116 -1.26 55.78 -19.22
N PHE A 117 -1.41 56.22 -17.97
CA PHE A 117 -2.65 56.84 -17.53
C PHE A 117 -2.79 58.25 -18.14
N SER A 118 -3.91 58.51 -18.83
CA SER A 118 -4.20 59.83 -19.45
C SER A 118 -4.23 60.98 -18.43
N SER A 119 -4.47 60.68 -17.16
CA SER A 119 -4.30 61.61 -16.05
C SER A 119 -3.71 60.87 -14.87
N GLN A 120 -2.77 61.48 -14.13
CA GLN A 120 -2.21 60.83 -12.95
C GLN A 120 -3.29 60.47 -11.91
N LYS A 121 -4.44 61.17 -11.90
CA LYS A 121 -5.58 60.90 -11.01
C LYS A 121 -6.33 59.60 -11.30
N SER A 122 -6.22 59.03 -12.50
CA SER A 122 -6.84 57.73 -12.83
C SER A 122 -5.99 56.54 -12.38
N ASN A 123 -4.73 56.77 -11.98
CA ASN A 123 -3.90 55.72 -11.38
C ASN A 123 -4.27 55.56 -9.88
N PRO A 124 -4.87 54.43 -9.47
CA PRO A 124 -5.23 54.19 -8.07
C PRO A 124 -4.01 54.08 -7.14
N PHE A 125 -2.82 53.81 -7.69
CA PHE A 125 -1.55 53.76 -6.94
C PHE A 125 -0.78 55.08 -6.94
N ARG A 126 -1.37 56.18 -7.42
CA ARG A 126 -0.70 57.48 -7.41
C ARG A 126 -0.49 57.98 -5.98
N GLU A 127 0.72 58.45 -5.68
CA GLU A 127 0.98 59.22 -4.47
C GLU A 127 0.04 60.43 -4.39
N LYS A 128 -0.65 60.57 -3.26
CA LYS A 128 -1.39 61.80 -2.95
C LYS A 128 -0.32 62.83 -2.60
N SER A 129 -0.23 63.93 -3.35
CA SER A 129 0.73 64.99 -3.07
C SER A 129 0.47 65.53 -1.66
N SER A 130 1.28 65.12 -0.69
CA SER A 130 1.27 65.63 0.67
C SER A 130 1.92 67.01 0.69
N CYS A 131 1.20 68.03 0.21
CA CYS A 131 1.58 69.41 0.50
C CYS A 131 0.77 69.86 1.72
N SER A 132 1.26 69.50 2.91
CA SER A 132 0.88 70.18 4.14
C SER A 132 1.77 71.42 4.23
N ILE A 133 1.32 72.54 3.65
CA ILE A 133 1.90 73.84 3.98
C ILE A 133 1.40 74.18 5.39
N LEU A 134 2.32 74.17 6.36
CA LEU A 134 2.11 74.71 7.70
C LEU A 134 2.26 76.24 7.67
#